data_AF-A0A495AAE0-F1
#
_entry.id   AF-A0A495AAE0-F1
#
_cell.length_a   1.000
_cell.length_b   1.000
_cell.length_c   1.000
_cell.angle_alpha   90.00
_cell.angle_beta   90.00
_cell.angle_gamma   90.00
#
_symmetry.space_group_name_H-M   'P 1'
#
loop_
_entity.id
_entity.type
_entity.pdbx_description
1 polymer ?
#
loop_
_entity_poly.entity_id
_entity_poly.type
_entity_poly.pdbx_seq_one_letter_code
_entity_poly.pdbx_strand_id
1 'polypeptide(L)'
;MLTGQPSKAGKSYSQQFPFTVSDIYGGAVYPENLGNITEGEQNNHAARTPEFLVSRANANLTVRESTASFFFHPYLDIEYLKKTVTGIKRLGYEFRPVTELK
;
A
#
# COMPACT_ATOMS: atom_id res chain seq x y z
N MET A 1 6.56 -7.11 -14.05
CA MET A 1 7.32 -8.19 -14.71
C MET A 1 7.52 -7.79 -16.16
N LEU A 2 8.76 -7.75 -16.65
CA LEU A 2 9.05 -7.43 -18.06
C LEU A 2 8.80 -8.70 -18.89
N THR A 3 7.71 -8.71 -19.66
CA THR A 3 7.24 -9.90 -20.40
C THR A 3 7.70 -9.92 -21.86
N GLY A 4 8.47 -8.93 -22.31
CA GLY A 4 8.84 -8.75 -23.71
C GLY A 4 7.68 -8.39 -24.65
N GLN A 5 6.47 -8.25 -24.12
CA GLN A 5 5.28 -7.85 -24.87
C GLN A 5 5.12 -6.31 -24.85
N PRO A 6 4.56 -5.71 -25.93
CA PRO A 6 4.25 -4.28 -25.95
C PRO A 6 3.36 -3.88 -24.76
N SER A 7 3.57 -2.67 -24.24
CA SER A 7 2.70 -2.12 -23.19
C SER A 7 1.28 -1.96 -23.73
N LYS A 8 0.28 -2.41 -22.96
CA LYS A 8 -1.13 -2.21 -23.32
C LYS A 8 -1.59 -0.87 -22.77
N ALA A 9 -2.14 0.00 -23.63
CA ALA A 9 -2.78 1.24 -23.18
C ALA A 9 -3.83 0.94 -22.10
N GLY A 10 -3.78 1.68 -20.98
CA GLY A 10 -4.59 1.41 -19.79
C GLY A 10 -3.98 0.44 -18.76
N LYS A 11 -2.82 -0.17 -19.04
CA LYS A 11 -2.01 -0.88 -18.06
C LYS A 11 -0.72 -0.11 -17.78
N SER A 12 -0.73 0.74 -16.76
CA SER A 12 0.47 1.38 -16.23
C SER A 12 1.17 0.44 -15.24
N TYR A 13 2.50 0.46 -15.26
CA TYR A 13 3.34 -0.19 -14.27
C TYR A 13 4.11 0.88 -13.54
N SER A 14 3.86 1.01 -12.24
CA SER A 14 4.65 1.83 -11.34
C SER A 14 5.81 1.01 -10.79
N GLN A 15 6.95 1.66 -10.59
CA GLN A 15 8.01 1.12 -9.76
C GLN A 15 7.71 1.53 -8.31
N GLN A 16 7.44 0.55 -7.45
CA GLN A 16 7.33 0.76 -6.01
C GLN A 16 8.46 0.02 -5.30
N PHE A 17 9.08 0.69 -4.33
CA PHE A 17 10.01 0.08 -3.39
C PHE A 17 9.23 -0.24 -2.11
N PRO A 18 9.04 -1.52 -1.75
CA PRO A 18 8.30 -1.90 -0.55
C PRO A 18 9.17 -1.76 0.74
N PHE A 19 10.24 -0.98 0.70
CA PHE A 19 11.18 -0.72 1.80
C PHE A 19 11.73 0.70 1.66
N THR A 20 12.33 1.23 2.72
CA THR A 20 12.92 2.57 2.73
C THR A 20 14.05 2.67 1.70
N VAL A 21 14.05 3.75 0.93
CA VAL A 21 15.14 4.09 0.00
C VAL A 21 15.57 5.53 0.21
N SER A 22 16.73 5.93 -0.33
CA SER A 22 17.18 7.32 -0.33
C SER A 22 16.95 7.95 -1.70
N ASP A 23 16.49 9.20 -1.72
CA ASP A 23 16.47 10.00 -2.93
C ASP A 23 17.86 10.52 -3.31
N ILE A 24 17.96 11.22 -4.45
CA ILE A 24 19.24 11.75 -4.97
C ILE A 24 19.87 12.84 -4.09
N TYR A 25 19.11 13.38 -3.12
CA TYR A 25 19.54 14.40 -2.17
C TYR A 25 19.79 13.80 -0.76
N GLY A 26 19.66 12.49 -0.60
CA GLY A 26 19.85 11.79 0.67
C GLY A 26 18.64 11.80 1.60
N GLY A 27 17.47 12.26 1.13
CA GLY A 27 16.22 12.19 1.87
C GLY A 27 15.69 10.75 1.94
N ALA A 28 15.13 10.36 3.09
CA ALA A 28 14.46 9.06 3.25
C ALA A 28 13.10 9.06 2.55
N VAL A 29 12.88 8.09 1.67
CA VAL A 29 11.62 7.83 0.98
C VAL A 29 11.01 6.56 1.57
N TYR A 30 9.95 6.74 2.35
CA TYR A 30 9.22 5.63 2.95
C TYR A 30 8.23 5.02 1.95
N PRO A 31 8.00 3.71 2.03
CA PRO A 31 7.06 3.04 1.13
C PRO A 31 5.63 3.58 1.31
N GLU A 32 4.92 3.70 0.20
CA GLU A 32 3.48 3.90 0.08
C GLU A 32 2.94 2.89 -0.94
N ASN A 33 2.43 1.75 -0.47
CA ASN A 33 2.19 0.61 -1.38
C ASN A 33 0.81 -0.05 -1.28
N LEU A 34 0.03 0.19 -0.23
CA LEU A 34 -1.33 -0.35 -0.16
C LEU A 34 -2.39 0.62 -0.70
N GLY A 35 -2.10 1.92 -0.68
CA GLY A 35 -3.01 3.00 -1.13
C GLY A 35 -3.89 3.53 0.00
N ASN A 36 -5.16 3.82 -0.28
CA ASN A 36 -6.12 4.36 0.68
C ASN A 36 -7.51 3.78 0.47
N ILE A 37 -8.35 3.87 1.50
CA ILE A 37 -9.76 3.49 1.44
C ILE A 37 -10.55 4.56 0.66
N THR A 38 -11.47 4.13 -0.20
CA THR A 38 -12.43 5.00 -0.89
C THR A 38 -13.83 4.39 -0.87
N GLU A 39 -14.86 5.22 -0.69
CA GLU A 39 -16.27 4.79 -0.67
C GLU A 39 -16.88 4.63 -2.08
N GLY A 40 -16.19 5.15 -3.08
CA GLY A 40 -16.58 5.05 -4.49
C GLY A 40 -15.36 5.08 -5.41
N GLU A 41 -15.66 5.08 -6.70
CA GLU A 41 -14.64 5.25 -7.74
C GLU A 41 -14.03 6.66 -7.68
N GLN A 42 -12.72 6.74 -7.83
CA GLN A 42 -11.99 8.02 -7.83
C GLN A 42 -10.83 7.96 -8.81
N ASN A 43 -10.62 9.02 -9.58
CA ASN A 43 -9.48 9.14 -10.52
C ASN A 43 -9.33 7.95 -11.48
N ASN A 44 -10.44 7.41 -12.00
CA ASN A 44 -10.48 6.22 -12.86
C ASN A 44 -10.03 4.91 -12.16
N HIS A 45 -10.03 4.88 -10.83
CA HIS A 45 -9.81 3.67 -10.05
C HIS A 45 -11.11 3.24 -9.37
N ALA A 46 -11.36 1.92 -9.36
CA ALA A 46 -12.45 1.31 -8.63
C ALA A 46 -12.39 1.65 -7.13
N ALA A 47 -13.53 1.53 -6.44
CA ALA A 47 -13.59 1.68 -5.00
C ALA A 47 -12.64 0.73 -4.27
N ARG A 48 -11.99 1.22 -3.22
CA ARG A 48 -10.99 0.48 -2.44
C ARG A 48 -11.51 0.27 -1.04
N THR A 49 -12.04 -0.93 -0.79
CA THR A 49 -12.59 -1.31 0.51
C THR A 49 -11.48 -1.68 1.51
N PRO A 50 -11.78 -1.79 2.82
CA PRO A 50 -10.86 -2.36 3.79
C PRO A 50 -10.28 -3.72 3.37
N GLU A 51 -11.13 -4.61 2.84
CA GLU A 51 -10.74 -5.95 2.41
C GLU A 51 -9.79 -5.90 1.21
N PHE A 52 -9.98 -4.94 0.31
CA PHE A 52 -9.06 -4.70 -0.79
C PHE A 52 -7.67 -4.33 -0.30
N LEU A 53 -7.55 -3.43 0.69
CA LEU A 53 -6.26 -3.09 1.30
C LEU A 53 -5.62 -4.29 2.02
N VAL A 54 -6.41 -5.11 2.73
CA VAL A 54 -5.92 -6.35 3.37
C VAL A 54 -5.38 -7.33 2.33
N SER A 55 -6.04 -7.46 1.17
CA SER A 55 -5.53 -8.32 0.08
C SER A 55 -4.20 -7.82 -0.49
N ARG A 56 -3.99 -6.50 -0.57
CA ARG A 56 -2.71 -5.91 -0.98
C ARG A 56 -1.61 -6.15 0.07
N ALA A 57 -1.95 -6.04 1.35
CA ALA A 57 -1.02 -6.39 2.43
C ALA A 57 -0.63 -7.88 2.35
N ASN A 58 -1.57 -8.77 2.08
CA ASN A 58 -1.27 -10.19 1.88
C ASN A 58 -0.35 -10.41 0.67
N ALA A 59 -0.58 -9.72 -0.46
CA ALA A 59 0.31 -9.79 -1.61
C ALA A 59 1.73 -9.26 -1.30
N ASN A 60 1.83 -8.24 -0.43
CA ASN A 60 3.09 -7.63 -0.01
C ASN A 60 3.99 -8.59 0.79
N LEU A 61 3.44 -9.63 1.41
CA LEU A 61 4.20 -10.70 2.10
C LEU A 61 5.09 -11.52 1.16
N THR A 62 4.92 -11.41 -0.16
CA THR A 62 5.82 -12.02 -1.15
C THR A 62 7.26 -11.49 -1.02
N VAL A 63 7.44 -10.29 -0.47
CA VAL A 63 8.74 -9.65 -0.23
C VAL A 63 9.09 -9.75 1.25
N ARG A 64 10.20 -10.43 1.58
CA ARG A 64 10.61 -10.83 2.94
C ARG A 64 10.67 -9.67 3.96
N GLU A 65 11.15 -8.51 3.55
CA GLU A 65 11.36 -7.33 4.42
C GLU A 65 10.52 -6.15 3.92
N SER A 66 9.30 -6.44 3.45
CA SER A 66 8.40 -5.39 3.01
C SER A 66 7.73 -4.68 4.18
N THR A 67 7.66 -3.36 4.07
CA THR A 67 6.80 -2.53 4.89
C THR A 67 5.48 -2.35 4.16
N ALA A 68 4.37 -2.55 4.86
CA ALA A 68 3.01 -2.28 4.37
C ALA A 68 2.55 -0.92 4.94
N SER A 69 2.12 -0.01 4.08
CA SER A 69 1.65 1.32 4.48
C SER A 69 0.44 1.79 3.66
N PHE A 70 -0.45 2.52 4.30
CA PHE A 70 -1.67 3.04 3.68
C PHE A 70 -2.11 4.37 4.31
N PHE A 71 -2.91 5.13 3.57
CA PHE A 71 -3.55 6.35 4.08
C PHE A 71 -4.98 6.08 4.54
N PHE A 72 -5.37 6.79 5.60
CA PHE A 72 -6.75 6.86 6.07
C PHE A 72 -7.19 8.31 6.13
N HIS A 73 -8.32 8.63 5.49
CA HIS A 73 -8.89 9.97 5.52
C HIS A 73 -9.72 10.16 6.79
N PRO A 74 -9.46 11.20 7.62
CA PRO A 74 -10.14 11.37 8.91
C PRO A 74 -11.66 11.57 8.85
N TYR A 75 -12.21 11.95 7.70
CA TYR A 75 -13.67 12.13 7.51
C TYR A 75 -14.42 10.82 7.24
N LEU A 76 -13.72 9.72 6.96
CA LEU A 76 -14.32 8.41 6.72
C LEU A 76 -14.75 7.76 8.04
N ASP A 77 -15.70 6.83 7.97
CA ASP A 77 -16.09 6.02 9.12
C ASP A 77 -14.86 5.28 9.69
N ILE A 78 -14.60 5.48 10.99
CA ILE A 78 -13.50 4.87 11.73
C ILE A 78 -13.57 3.34 11.73
N GLU A 79 -14.75 2.76 11.52
CA GLU A 79 -14.91 1.30 11.37
C GLU A 79 -14.15 0.75 10.17
N TYR A 80 -13.97 1.53 9.10
CA TYR A 80 -13.12 1.13 7.97
C TYR A 80 -11.64 1.00 8.37
N LEU A 81 -11.15 1.92 9.21
CA LEU A 81 -9.78 1.84 9.74
C LEU A 81 -9.63 0.62 10.64
N LYS A 82 -10.57 0.39 11.56
CA LYS A 82 -10.54 -0.77 12.47
C LYS A 82 -10.52 -2.10 11.72
N LYS A 83 -11.38 -2.26 10.69
CA LYS A 83 -11.41 -3.45 9.84
C LYS A 83 -10.08 -3.68 9.12
N THR A 84 -9.53 -2.62 8.52
CA THR A 84 -8.26 -2.67 7.78
C THR A 84 -7.11 -3.06 8.71
N VAL A 85 -6.93 -2.36 9.83
CA VAL A 85 -5.87 -2.63 10.81
C VAL A 85 -6.00 -4.05 11.37
N THR A 86 -7.21 -4.47 11.72
CA THR A 86 -7.44 -5.83 12.25
C THR A 86 -7.09 -6.89 11.21
N GLY A 87 -7.50 -6.72 9.96
CA GLY A 87 -7.17 -7.65 8.87
C GLY A 87 -5.67 -7.72 8.60
N ILE A 88 -4.98 -6.57 8.55
CA ILE A 88 -3.53 -6.51 8.38
C ILE A 88 -2.79 -7.20 9.53
N LYS A 89 -3.19 -6.95 10.79
CA LYS A 89 -2.59 -7.62 11.95
C LYS A 89 -2.79 -9.14 11.93
N ARG A 90 -3.94 -9.63 11.43
CA ARG A 90 -4.19 -11.08 11.28
C ARG A 90 -3.26 -11.76 10.27
N LEU A 91 -2.66 -11.00 9.36
CA LEU A 91 -1.64 -11.50 8.43
C LEU A 91 -0.23 -11.59 9.08
N GLY A 92 -0.09 -11.19 10.35
CA GLY A 92 1.19 -11.21 11.07
C GLY A 92 1.97 -9.88 11.05
N TYR A 93 1.41 -8.82 10.48
CA TYR A 93 2.02 -7.49 10.50
C TYR A 93 1.93 -6.83 11.88
N GLU A 94 2.93 -6.00 12.20
CA GLU A 94 2.95 -5.10 13.34
C GLU A 94 2.96 -3.64 12.87
N PHE A 95 2.18 -2.79 13.54
CA PHE A 95 2.19 -1.35 13.27
C PHE A 95 3.25 -0.67 14.12
N ARG A 96 4.19 0.01 13.47
CA ARG A 96 5.31 0.72 14.10
C ARG A 96 5.35 2.18 13.66
N PRO A 97 5.86 3.10 14.49
CA PRO A 97 6.18 4.45 14.06
C PRO A 97 7.16 4.44 12.88
N VAL A 98 6.97 5.35 11.92
CA VAL A 98 7.84 5.44 10.74
C VAL A 98 9.31 5.71 11.11
N THR A 99 9.57 6.35 12.24
CA THR A 99 10.90 6.63 12.77
C THR A 99 11.69 5.39 13.18
N GLU A 100 11.04 4.22 13.27
CA GLU A 100 11.69 2.93 13.53
C GLU A 100 12.07 2.20 12.23
N LEU A 101 11.61 2.68 11.06
CA LEU A 101 12.00 2.13 9.76
C LEU A 101 13.39 2.63 9.39
N LYS A 102 14.27 1.69 9.02
CA LYS A 102 15.60 1.97 8.48
C LYS A 102 15.59 1.96 6.96
#